data_AF-A0A967TBU7-F1
#
_entry.id   AF-A0A967TBU7-F1
#
_cell.length_a   1.000
_cell.length_b   1.000
_cell.length_c   1.000
_cell.angle_alpha   90.00
_cell.angle_beta   90.00
_cell.angle_gamma   90.00
#
_symmetry.space_group_name_H-M   'P 1'
#
loop_
_entity.id
_entity.type
_entity.pdbx_description
1 polymer ?
#
loop_
_entity_poly.entity_id
_entity_poly.type
_entity_poly.pdbx_seq_one_letter_code
_entity_poly.pdbx_strand_id
1 'polypeptide(L)'
;MTDNPKEKESVRDAFARSVLWGFEIAAQNEEAVLVDATAFLLRDAHGVSERLQQRNEGNFSIDKSRSALYQEATMNFPKNTEFEATLTFTGNNPGGQVRSVTPTSDAITVRQHHSFVELPDDNFEPRKFDPRAGYFGISYQDYSTPISESLTKRFITKHRLKKKNPDAEMSEPVEPIVYYLDPGTPEPIRGALLDGARWWNEAFEAAGYKDAFRVEILPDSAHPMDVRYNMINWVHRSTRGWSYGTSVV
;
A
#
# COMPACT_ATOMS: atom_id res chain seq x y z
N MET A 1 10.02 -23.45 -4.59
CA MET A 1 9.30 -23.53 -5.87
C MET A 1 9.91 -24.66 -6.68
N THR A 2 9.09 -25.62 -7.09
CA THR A 2 9.49 -26.73 -7.97
C THR A 2 9.98 -26.24 -9.33
N ASP A 3 10.93 -26.94 -9.92
CA ASP A 3 11.33 -26.77 -11.31
C ASP A 3 10.54 -27.68 -12.28
N ASN A 4 9.66 -28.54 -11.76
CA ASN A 4 8.84 -29.45 -12.56
C ASN A 4 7.67 -28.70 -13.21
N PRO A 5 7.63 -28.58 -14.55
CA PRO A 5 6.57 -27.85 -15.24
C PRO A 5 5.18 -28.47 -15.04
N LYS A 6 5.07 -29.81 -14.95
CA LYS A 6 3.78 -30.49 -14.74
C LYS A 6 3.22 -30.26 -13.34
N GLU A 7 4.10 -30.13 -12.35
CA GLU A 7 3.69 -29.81 -10.98
C GLU A 7 3.19 -28.36 -10.90
N LYS A 8 3.86 -27.41 -11.58
CA LYS A 8 3.37 -26.03 -11.69
C LYS A 8 1.99 -25.95 -12.34
N GLU A 9 1.74 -26.75 -13.37
CA GLU A 9 0.45 -26.87 -14.04
C GLU A 9 -0.60 -27.48 -13.12
N SER A 10 -0.29 -28.60 -12.47
CA SER A 10 -1.21 -29.24 -11.52
C SER A 10 -1.62 -28.32 -10.37
N VAL A 11 -0.69 -27.55 -9.80
CA VAL A 11 -1.01 -26.56 -8.76
C VAL A 11 -1.90 -25.47 -9.35
N ARG A 12 -1.60 -24.99 -10.56
CA ARG A 12 -2.40 -23.96 -11.24
C ARG A 12 -3.85 -24.39 -11.46
N ASP A 13 -4.06 -25.64 -11.86
CA ASP A 13 -5.40 -26.17 -12.17
C ASP A 13 -6.20 -26.54 -10.91
N ALA A 14 -5.51 -26.83 -9.81
CA ALA A 14 -6.13 -27.18 -8.54
C ALA A 14 -6.82 -25.99 -7.84
N PHE A 15 -6.48 -24.74 -8.19
CA PHE A 15 -7.02 -23.54 -7.56
C PHE A 15 -7.79 -22.67 -8.55
N ALA A 16 -8.99 -22.26 -8.15
CA ALA A 16 -9.81 -21.36 -8.93
C ALA A 16 -9.10 -20.00 -9.11
N ARG A 17 -9.22 -19.46 -10.32
CA ARG A 17 -8.78 -18.09 -10.66
C ARG A 17 -10.00 -17.20 -10.78
N SER A 18 -9.86 -15.96 -10.31
CA SER A 18 -10.91 -14.94 -10.44
C SER A 18 -10.50 -13.91 -11.48
N VAL A 19 -11.38 -13.67 -12.45
CA VAL A 19 -11.26 -12.51 -13.34
C VAL A 19 -11.87 -11.32 -12.60
N LEU A 20 -11.05 -10.31 -12.29
CA LEU A 20 -11.47 -9.16 -11.49
C LEU A 20 -12.23 -8.09 -12.30
N TRP A 21 -12.00 -8.04 -13.61
CA TRP A 21 -12.66 -7.13 -14.54
C TRP A 21 -12.41 -7.57 -15.98
N GLY A 22 -13.36 -7.26 -16.88
CA GLY A 22 -13.18 -7.35 -18.32
C GLY A 22 -13.33 -5.95 -18.93
N PHE A 23 -12.34 -5.52 -19.69
CA PHE A 23 -12.39 -4.24 -20.39
C PHE A 23 -12.88 -4.45 -21.83
N GLU A 24 -13.72 -3.54 -22.32
CA GLU A 24 -14.02 -3.45 -23.74
C GLU A 24 -12.86 -2.75 -24.44
N ILE A 25 -12.41 -3.34 -25.56
CA ILE A 25 -11.33 -2.80 -26.37
C ILE A 25 -11.95 -1.75 -27.30
N ALA A 26 -11.64 -0.48 -27.05
CA ALA A 26 -12.08 0.62 -27.89
C ALA A 26 -11.24 0.72 -29.18
N ALA A 27 -9.94 0.44 -29.09
CA ALA A 27 -9.01 0.37 -30.22
C ALA A 27 -7.77 -0.45 -29.84
N GLN A 28 -7.03 -0.96 -30.84
CA GLN A 28 -5.74 -1.63 -30.61
C GLN A 28 -4.82 -1.46 -31.82
N ASN A 29 -3.52 -1.49 -31.59
CA ASN A 29 -2.47 -1.65 -32.59
C ASN A 29 -1.47 -2.73 -32.14
N GLU A 30 -0.32 -2.86 -32.81
CA GLU A 30 0.68 -3.88 -32.46
C GLU A 30 1.34 -3.66 -31.09
N GLU A 31 1.33 -2.43 -30.56
CA GLU A 31 2.05 -2.05 -29.34
C GLU A 31 1.12 -1.83 -28.13
N ALA A 32 -0.15 -1.50 -28.36
CA ALA A 32 -1.06 -1.04 -27.31
C ALA A 32 -2.54 -1.34 -27.57
N VAL A 33 -3.29 -1.41 -26.47
CA VAL A 33 -4.74 -1.55 -26.43
C VAL A 33 -5.32 -0.35 -25.69
N LEU A 34 -6.32 0.29 -26.29
CA LEU A 34 -7.09 1.37 -25.68
C LEU A 34 -8.37 0.81 -25.06
N VAL A 35 -8.59 1.11 -23.78
CA VAL A 35 -9.77 0.71 -23.02
C VAL A 35 -10.38 1.89 -22.28
N ASP A 36 -11.69 1.87 -22.08
CA ASP A 36 -12.34 2.76 -21.12
C ASP A 36 -12.30 2.15 -19.71
N ALA A 37 -11.51 2.75 -18.81
CA ALA A 37 -11.37 2.31 -17.43
C ALA A 37 -12.33 2.99 -16.44
N THR A 38 -13.22 3.88 -16.88
CA THR A 38 -14.05 4.72 -15.99
C THR A 38 -14.90 3.86 -15.05
N ALA A 39 -15.60 2.87 -15.57
CA ALA A 39 -16.45 1.99 -14.76
C ALA A 39 -15.62 1.12 -13.78
N PHE A 40 -14.40 0.74 -14.17
CA PHE A 40 -13.48 0.01 -13.31
C PHE A 40 -13.02 0.87 -12.14
N LEU A 41 -12.65 2.12 -12.40
CA LEU A 41 -12.17 3.06 -11.37
C LEU A 41 -13.30 3.55 -10.46
N LEU A 42 -14.55 3.53 -10.91
CA LEU A 42 -15.72 3.95 -10.12
C LEU A 42 -16.38 2.82 -9.32
N ARG A 43 -15.78 1.62 -9.26
CA ARG A 43 -16.32 0.49 -8.50
C ARG A 43 -15.98 0.60 -7.01
N ASP A 44 -16.75 -0.09 -6.18
CA ASP A 44 -16.43 -0.27 -4.76
C ASP A 44 -15.30 -1.30 -4.60
N ALA A 45 -14.05 -0.90 -4.83
CA ALA A 45 -12.90 -1.82 -4.80
C ALA A 45 -12.52 -2.21 -3.37
N HIS A 46 -12.88 -1.39 -2.38
CA HIS A 46 -12.60 -1.66 -0.96
C HIS A 46 -13.72 -2.41 -0.22
N GLY A 47 -14.85 -2.68 -0.88
CA GLY A 47 -16.02 -3.34 -0.28
C GLY A 47 -16.65 -2.51 0.83
N VAL A 48 -16.73 -1.19 0.64
CA VAL A 48 -17.35 -0.24 1.58
C VAL A 48 -18.80 -0.63 1.86
N SER A 49 -19.59 -0.90 0.82
CA SER A 49 -20.99 -1.33 0.94
C SER A 49 -21.12 -2.59 1.80
N GLU A 50 -20.32 -3.61 1.49
CA GLU A 50 -20.33 -4.88 2.22
C GLU A 50 -19.90 -4.69 3.68
N ARG A 51 -18.85 -3.89 3.93
CA ARG A 51 -18.35 -3.62 5.28
C ARG A 51 -19.38 -2.88 6.14
N LEU A 52 -20.09 -1.91 5.57
CA LEU A 52 -21.15 -1.18 6.28
C LEU A 52 -22.28 -2.14 6.66
N GLN A 53 -22.71 -3.00 5.72
CA GLN A 53 -23.74 -4.00 5.98
C GLN A 53 -23.34 -4.98 7.09
N GLN A 54 -22.14 -5.57 6.98
CA GLN A 54 -21.62 -6.53 7.98
C GLN A 54 -21.49 -5.93 9.38
N ARG A 55 -21.26 -4.61 9.48
CA ARG A 55 -21.17 -3.88 10.75
C ARG A 55 -22.50 -3.34 11.26
N ASN A 56 -23.61 -3.65 10.60
CA ASN A 56 -24.94 -3.11 10.90
C ASN A 56 -24.99 -1.57 10.84
N GLU A 57 -24.21 -0.98 9.94
CA GLU A 57 -24.16 0.47 9.72
C GLU A 57 -25.06 0.94 8.56
N GLY A 58 -25.89 0.05 8.01
CA GLY A 58 -26.89 0.31 6.97
C GLY A 58 -26.61 -0.44 5.66
N ASN A 59 -27.56 -0.35 4.73
CA ASN A 59 -27.42 -0.96 3.40
C ASN A 59 -27.21 0.14 2.38
N PHE A 60 -26.01 0.19 1.79
CA PHE A 60 -25.61 1.22 0.85
C PHE A 60 -25.16 0.62 -0.47
N SER A 61 -25.34 1.37 -1.55
CA SER A 61 -24.83 1.04 -2.89
C SER A 61 -24.29 2.30 -3.58
N ILE A 62 -23.37 2.15 -4.52
CA ILE A 62 -22.81 3.29 -5.27
C ILE A 62 -23.90 3.96 -6.10
N ASP A 63 -24.05 5.26 -5.89
CA ASP A 63 -24.77 6.16 -6.78
C ASP A 63 -23.82 6.70 -7.84
N LYS A 64 -23.89 6.10 -9.03
CA LYS A 64 -23.02 6.47 -10.17
C LYS A 64 -23.22 7.92 -10.61
N SER A 65 -24.40 8.50 -10.42
CA SER A 65 -24.68 9.89 -10.82
C SER A 65 -24.01 10.91 -9.91
N ARG A 66 -23.66 10.50 -8.68
CA ARG A 66 -22.94 11.31 -7.68
C ARG A 66 -21.51 10.82 -7.44
N SER A 67 -20.98 10.04 -8.38
CA SER A 67 -19.63 9.50 -8.33
C SER A 67 -18.87 9.92 -9.58
N ALA A 68 -17.62 10.31 -9.41
CA ALA A 68 -16.80 10.82 -10.51
C ALA A 68 -15.31 10.62 -10.20
N LEU A 69 -14.50 10.55 -11.26
CA LEU A 69 -13.05 10.65 -11.12
C LEU A 69 -12.68 12.04 -10.61
N TYR A 70 -11.74 12.09 -9.68
CA TYR A 70 -11.16 13.32 -9.20
C TYR A 70 -9.91 13.62 -10.00
N GLN A 71 -10.06 14.52 -10.98
CA GLN A 71 -9.01 14.79 -11.96
C GLN A 71 -7.77 15.40 -11.32
N GLU A 72 -7.91 16.26 -10.31
CA GLU A 72 -6.77 16.91 -9.66
C GLU A 72 -5.84 15.90 -8.95
N ALA A 73 -6.35 14.74 -8.52
CA ALA A 73 -5.54 13.67 -7.94
C ALA A 73 -5.41 12.44 -8.84
N THR A 74 -5.62 12.63 -10.15
CA THR A 74 -5.23 11.66 -11.17
C THR A 74 -3.86 12.06 -11.69
N MET A 75 -2.83 11.34 -11.28
CA MET A 75 -1.43 11.74 -11.46
C MET A 75 -0.59 10.59 -11.98
N ASN A 76 0.48 10.94 -12.69
CA ASN A 76 1.47 9.98 -13.15
C ASN A 76 2.85 10.32 -12.58
N PHE A 77 3.49 9.31 -12.01
CA PHE A 77 4.84 9.36 -11.45
C PHE A 77 5.73 8.36 -12.18
N PRO A 78 7.06 8.42 -12.00
CA PRO A 78 7.97 7.51 -12.69
C PRO A 78 7.74 6.02 -12.40
N LYS A 79 7.17 5.68 -11.23
CA LYS A 79 7.00 4.30 -10.76
C LYS A 79 5.56 3.91 -10.47
N ASN A 80 4.60 4.85 -10.60
CA ASN A 80 3.20 4.58 -10.38
C ASN A 80 2.29 5.57 -11.11
N THR A 81 1.10 5.09 -11.47
CA THR A 81 -0.02 5.93 -11.92
C THR A 81 -1.13 5.86 -10.87
N GLU A 82 -1.59 7.02 -10.43
CA GLU A 82 -2.64 7.16 -9.42
C GLU A 82 -3.94 7.66 -10.07
N PHE A 83 -5.05 7.05 -9.68
CA PHE A 83 -6.39 7.52 -10.00
C PHE A 83 -7.22 7.63 -8.72
N GLU A 84 -7.77 8.80 -8.45
CA GLU A 84 -8.69 8.99 -7.34
C GLU A 84 -10.13 9.08 -7.85
N ALA A 85 -11.04 8.41 -7.16
CA ALA A 85 -12.47 8.45 -7.40
C ALA A 85 -13.21 9.00 -6.19
N THR A 86 -14.09 9.97 -6.41
CA THR A 86 -15.15 10.32 -5.46
C THR A 86 -16.28 9.33 -5.64
N LEU A 87 -16.54 8.53 -4.62
CA LEU A 87 -17.63 7.56 -4.63
C LEU A 87 -18.69 7.99 -3.61
N THR A 88 -19.92 8.20 -4.08
CA THR A 88 -21.07 8.44 -3.22
C THR A 88 -21.89 7.17 -3.09
N PHE A 89 -22.08 6.73 -1.86
CA PHE A 89 -22.85 5.57 -1.48
C PHE A 89 -24.17 6.03 -0.89
N THR A 90 -25.28 5.53 -1.44
CA THR A 90 -26.63 5.89 -1.00
C THR A 90 -27.32 4.69 -0.43
N GLY A 91 -28.05 4.89 0.65
CA GLY A 91 -28.59 3.78 1.39
C GLY A 91 -29.62 4.17 2.43
N ASN A 92 -29.99 3.17 3.23
CA ASN A 92 -30.96 3.34 4.30
C ASN A 92 -30.45 2.70 5.60
N ASN A 93 -31.15 3.02 6.68
CA ASN A 93 -30.87 2.54 8.03
C ASN A 93 -29.43 2.78 8.49
N PRO A 94 -28.89 4.01 8.37
CA PRO A 94 -27.53 4.29 8.82
C PRO A 94 -27.39 4.00 10.31
N GLY A 95 -26.31 3.32 10.67
CA GLY A 95 -25.97 3.04 12.07
C GLY A 95 -25.43 4.26 12.79
N GLY A 96 -25.09 4.08 14.07
CA GLY A 96 -24.65 5.17 14.94
C GLY A 96 -23.32 5.79 14.51
N GLN A 97 -22.39 4.97 13.99
CA GLN A 97 -21.08 5.47 13.55
C GLN A 97 -21.24 6.35 12.31
N VAL A 98 -21.98 5.88 11.30
CA VAL A 98 -22.26 6.67 10.09
C VAL A 98 -22.92 8.01 10.45
N ARG A 99 -23.96 7.99 11.31
CA ARG A 99 -24.64 9.23 11.74
C ARG A 99 -23.74 10.22 12.46
N SER A 100 -22.71 9.74 13.16
CA SER A 100 -21.80 10.59 13.94
C SER A 100 -20.76 11.34 13.09
N VAL A 101 -20.48 10.87 11.87
CA VAL A 101 -19.41 11.42 11.01
C VAL A 101 -19.92 11.97 9.68
N THR A 102 -21.18 11.71 9.31
CA THR A 102 -21.73 12.08 8.01
C THR A 102 -22.88 13.07 8.18
N PRO A 103 -22.81 14.27 7.58
CA PRO A 103 -23.88 15.27 7.70
C PRO A 103 -25.24 14.80 7.18
N THR A 104 -25.24 14.00 6.10
CA THR A 104 -26.43 13.40 5.49
C THR A 104 -26.27 11.88 5.55
N SER A 105 -26.79 11.25 6.60
CA SER A 105 -26.43 9.86 6.94
C SER A 105 -26.91 8.80 5.94
N ASP A 106 -27.84 9.13 5.05
CA ASP A 106 -28.31 8.30 3.93
C ASP A 106 -27.44 8.43 2.66
N ALA A 107 -26.45 9.34 2.66
CA ALA A 107 -25.48 9.53 1.57
C ALA A 107 -24.05 9.69 2.11
N ILE A 108 -23.21 8.69 1.91
CA ILE A 108 -21.82 8.68 2.37
C ILE A 108 -20.91 8.89 1.16
N THR A 109 -20.08 9.92 1.17
CA THR A 109 -19.08 10.17 0.11
C THR A 109 -17.68 9.88 0.62
N VAL A 110 -16.93 9.08 -0.13
CA VAL A 110 -15.53 8.73 0.18
C VAL A 110 -14.64 8.99 -1.04
N ARG A 111 -13.33 9.14 -0.80
CA ARG A 111 -12.30 9.10 -1.83
C ARG A 111 -11.68 7.71 -1.85
N GLN A 112 -11.62 7.09 -3.03
CA GLN A 112 -10.95 5.81 -3.24
C GLN A 112 -9.81 6.01 -4.22
N HIS A 113 -8.61 5.54 -3.85
CA HIS A 113 -7.42 5.63 -4.69
C HIS A 113 -7.13 4.27 -5.34
N HIS A 114 -6.79 4.30 -6.63
CA HIS A 114 -6.23 3.18 -7.38
C HIS A 114 -4.81 3.51 -7.76
N SER A 115 -3.87 2.75 -7.21
CA SER A 115 -2.45 2.86 -7.48
C SER A 115 -2.01 1.71 -8.38
N PHE A 116 -1.52 2.04 -9.57
CA PHE A 116 -0.87 1.09 -10.47
C PHE A 116 0.64 1.26 -10.32
N VAL A 117 1.26 0.36 -9.58
CA VAL A 117 2.69 0.44 -9.23
C VAL A 117 3.50 -0.51 -10.10
N GLU A 118 4.65 -0.04 -10.59
CA GLU A 118 5.61 -0.87 -11.30
C GLU A 118 6.10 -2.01 -10.39
N LEU A 119 6.14 -3.23 -10.91
CA LEU A 119 6.70 -4.37 -10.17
C LEU A 119 8.21 -4.16 -9.96
N PRO A 120 8.75 -4.51 -8.78
CA PRO A 120 10.18 -4.42 -8.54
C PRO A 120 10.96 -5.44 -9.38
N ASP A 121 12.27 -5.25 -9.48
CA ASP A 121 13.16 -6.23 -10.11
C ASP A 121 13.26 -7.56 -9.31
N ASP A 122 13.86 -8.57 -9.94
CA ASP A 122 14.08 -9.89 -9.36
C ASP A 122 15.33 -9.97 -8.44
N ASN A 123 15.98 -8.85 -8.12
CA ASN A 123 17.24 -8.82 -7.36
C ASN A 123 17.04 -8.74 -5.84
N PHE A 124 15.85 -9.10 -5.34
CA PHE A 124 15.55 -9.13 -3.91
C PHE A 124 15.90 -10.47 -3.29
N GLU A 125 16.63 -10.44 -2.17
CA GLU A 125 16.89 -11.64 -1.37
C GLU A 125 15.90 -11.71 -0.19
N PRO A 126 14.92 -12.64 -0.22
CA PRO A 126 13.96 -12.80 0.85
C PRO A 126 14.63 -13.34 2.12
N ARG A 127 14.13 -12.93 3.29
CA ARG A 127 14.59 -13.47 4.58
C ARG A 127 13.45 -14.20 5.27
N LYS A 128 13.69 -15.45 5.68
CA LYS A 128 12.70 -16.27 6.39
C LYS A 128 12.24 -15.56 7.66
N PHE A 129 10.95 -15.66 7.93
CA PHE A 129 10.35 -15.12 9.14
C PHE A 129 10.76 -15.93 10.37
N ASP A 130 11.19 -15.24 11.43
CA ASP A 130 11.38 -15.81 12.76
C ASP A 130 10.45 -15.08 13.75
N PRO A 131 9.57 -15.79 14.47
CA PRO A 131 8.62 -15.18 15.39
C PRO A 131 9.27 -14.40 16.54
N ARG A 132 10.57 -14.62 16.82
CA ARG A 132 11.33 -13.91 17.85
C ARG A 132 11.83 -12.55 17.38
N ALA A 133 11.82 -12.28 16.07
CA ALA A 133 12.48 -11.12 15.48
C ALA A 133 11.61 -9.84 15.45
N GLY A 134 10.32 -9.92 15.80
CA GLY A 134 9.43 -8.74 15.87
C GLY A 134 9.09 -8.08 14.53
N TYR A 135 9.45 -8.68 13.39
CA TYR A 135 9.14 -8.17 12.06
C TYR A 135 7.67 -8.44 11.68
N PHE A 136 7.12 -7.59 10.82
CA PHE A 136 5.97 -7.98 10.00
C PHE A 136 6.40 -9.01 8.96
N GLY A 137 5.44 -9.81 8.48
CA GLY A 137 5.75 -10.81 7.47
C GLY A 137 4.60 -11.09 6.53
N ILE A 138 4.98 -11.57 5.35
CA ILE A 138 4.08 -12.12 4.35
C ILE A 138 4.06 -13.64 4.49
N SER A 139 2.93 -14.24 4.18
CA SER A 139 2.78 -15.70 4.17
C SER A 139 2.01 -16.17 2.95
N TYR A 140 2.46 -17.28 2.37
CA TYR A 140 1.75 -17.96 1.29
C TYR A 140 1.91 -19.48 1.44
N GLN A 141 1.06 -20.24 0.74
CA GLN A 141 1.14 -21.70 0.71
C GLN A 141 1.97 -22.12 -0.52
N ASP A 142 3.05 -22.87 -0.30
CA ASP A 142 3.86 -23.46 -1.38
C ASP A 142 3.50 -24.95 -1.52
N TYR A 143 2.54 -25.26 -2.38
CA TYR A 143 2.05 -26.63 -2.62
C TYR A 143 3.08 -27.58 -3.24
N SER A 144 4.25 -27.08 -3.65
CA SER A 144 5.39 -27.91 -4.07
C SER A 144 6.34 -28.29 -2.93
N THR A 145 5.99 -27.93 -1.70
CA THR A 145 6.78 -28.24 -0.50
C THR A 145 6.77 -29.75 -0.20
N PRO A 146 7.92 -30.35 0.18
CA PRO A 146 7.95 -31.73 0.67
C PRO A 146 6.98 -31.98 1.82
N ILE A 147 6.38 -33.18 1.88
CA ILE A 147 5.35 -33.54 2.89
C ILE A 147 5.84 -33.35 4.34
N SER A 148 7.15 -33.50 4.58
CA SER A 148 7.77 -33.33 5.90
C SER A 148 7.94 -31.87 6.33
N GLU A 149 7.67 -30.92 5.44
CA GLU A 149 7.86 -29.49 5.68
C GLU A 149 6.53 -28.72 5.76
N SER A 150 6.57 -27.54 6.40
CA SER A 150 5.41 -26.65 6.44
C SER A 150 5.06 -26.14 5.05
N LEU A 151 3.82 -26.39 4.64
CA LEU A 151 3.16 -25.83 3.46
C LEU A 151 3.18 -24.30 3.48
N THR A 152 2.95 -23.71 4.67
CA THR A 152 2.98 -22.27 4.85
C THR A 152 4.42 -21.79 4.88
N LYS A 153 4.80 -20.97 3.89
CA LYS A 153 6.07 -20.23 3.87
C LYS A 153 5.83 -18.82 4.39
N ARG A 154 6.80 -18.30 5.17
CA ARG A 154 6.72 -16.98 5.79
C ARG A 154 8.04 -16.24 5.60
N PHE A 155 7.96 -14.99 5.20
CA PHE A 155 9.10 -14.11 4.98
C PHE A 155 8.88 -12.78 5.70
N ILE A 156 9.95 -12.15 6.17
CA ILE A 156 9.85 -10.80 6.74
C ILE A 156 9.66 -9.77 5.63
N THR A 157 8.94 -8.70 5.95
CA THR A 157 8.92 -7.48 5.15
C THR A 157 10.11 -6.62 5.55
N LYS A 158 10.98 -6.22 4.61
CA LYS A 158 12.19 -5.44 4.89
C LYS A 158 12.61 -4.53 3.72
N HIS A 159 13.30 -3.44 4.04
CA HIS A 159 14.00 -2.61 3.07
C HIS A 159 15.21 -3.33 2.44
N ARG A 160 15.57 -2.92 1.22
CA ARG A 160 16.77 -3.37 0.48
C ARG A 160 18.04 -2.66 0.98
N LEU A 161 18.50 -2.99 2.18
CA LEU A 161 19.69 -2.37 2.74
C LEU A 161 20.95 -3.20 2.49
N LYS A 162 21.98 -2.58 1.87
CA LYS A 162 23.30 -3.17 1.60
C LYS A 162 24.39 -2.18 2.01
N LYS A 163 25.45 -2.64 2.68
CA LYS A 163 26.66 -1.83 2.94
C LYS A 163 27.40 -1.55 1.63
N LYS A 164 27.95 -0.34 1.47
CA LYS A 164 28.90 -0.05 0.37
C LYS A 164 30.16 -0.90 0.48
N ASN A 165 30.67 -1.09 1.70
CA ASN A 165 31.81 -1.95 2.03
C ASN A 165 31.33 -3.08 2.98
N PRO A 166 31.00 -4.27 2.46
CA PRO A 166 30.48 -5.37 3.27
C PRO A 166 31.42 -5.85 4.39
N ASP A 167 32.73 -5.79 4.15
CA ASP A 167 33.76 -6.27 5.08
C ASP A 167 34.11 -5.26 6.18
N ALA A 168 33.63 -4.02 6.07
CA ALA A 168 33.86 -3.01 7.08
C ALA A 168 32.91 -3.21 8.27
N GLU A 169 33.45 -3.05 9.49
CA GLU A 169 32.66 -3.05 10.74
C GLU A 169 31.54 -2.01 10.65
N MET A 170 31.88 -0.80 10.19
CA MET A 170 30.96 0.30 9.93
C MET A 170 31.02 0.70 8.45
N SER A 171 29.88 0.81 7.78
CA SER A 171 29.81 1.24 6.38
C SER A 171 28.55 2.04 6.08
N GLU A 172 28.65 3.04 5.21
CA GLU A 172 27.48 3.70 4.63
C GLU A 172 26.66 2.70 3.80
N PRO A 173 25.34 2.89 3.70
CA PRO A 173 24.52 2.08 2.80
C PRO A 173 24.78 2.44 1.34
N VAL A 174 24.55 1.49 0.42
CA VAL A 174 24.48 1.79 -1.02
C VAL A 174 23.35 2.77 -1.29
N GLU A 175 22.18 2.52 -0.68
CA GLU A 175 21.01 3.38 -0.71
C GLU A 175 20.46 3.52 0.72
N PRO A 176 20.39 4.73 1.29
CA PRO A 176 19.83 4.93 2.62
C PRO A 176 18.31 4.77 2.61
N ILE A 177 17.76 4.32 3.74
CA ILE A 177 16.32 4.29 3.97
C ILE A 177 15.91 5.70 4.38
N VAL A 178 15.14 6.38 3.54
CA VAL A 178 14.64 7.73 3.82
C VAL A 178 13.12 7.70 3.97
N TYR A 179 12.65 8.21 5.09
CA TYR A 179 11.24 8.51 5.33
C TYR A 179 11.00 10.02 5.30
N TYR A 180 9.85 10.42 4.78
CA TYR A 180 9.45 11.81 4.62
C TYR A 180 8.24 12.10 5.48
N LEU A 181 8.37 13.07 6.37
CA LEU A 181 7.28 13.58 7.18
C LEU A 181 6.42 14.54 6.35
N ASP A 182 5.11 14.34 6.44
CA ASP A 182 4.11 15.21 5.86
C ASP A 182 4.28 16.66 6.34
N PRO A 183 4.48 17.63 5.42
CA PRO A 183 4.69 19.04 5.76
C PRO A 183 3.47 19.69 6.42
N GLY A 184 2.29 19.06 6.34
CA GLY A 184 1.07 19.47 7.05
C GLY A 184 1.13 19.26 8.57
N THR A 185 2.13 18.55 9.09
CA THR A 185 2.31 18.34 10.53
C THR A 185 2.59 19.68 11.23
N PRO A 186 1.79 20.13 12.21
CA PRO A 186 2.02 21.39 12.91
C PRO A 186 3.11 21.28 13.99
N GLU A 187 3.75 22.39 14.32
CA GLU A 187 4.57 22.48 15.54
C GLU A 187 3.69 22.52 16.81
N PRO A 188 4.15 22.00 17.96
CA PRO A 188 5.47 21.37 18.21
C PRO A 188 5.56 19.88 17.83
N ILE A 189 4.50 19.31 17.23
CA ILE A 189 4.42 17.87 16.95
C ILE A 189 5.41 17.48 15.85
N ARG A 190 5.60 18.36 14.85
CA ARG A 190 6.56 18.15 13.77
C ARG A 190 7.97 17.90 14.30
N GLY A 191 8.49 18.79 15.16
CA GLY A 191 9.81 18.60 15.78
C GLY A 191 9.90 17.26 16.52
N ALA A 192 8.92 16.95 17.37
CA ALA A 192 8.89 15.70 18.12
C ALA A 192 8.86 14.44 17.23
N LEU A 193 8.11 14.47 16.12
CA LEU A 193 8.06 13.37 15.17
C LEU A 193 9.38 13.19 14.41
N LEU A 194 10.00 14.29 13.97
CA LEU A 194 11.31 14.23 13.31
C LEU A 194 12.37 13.65 14.25
N ASP A 195 12.47 14.16 15.48
CA ASP A 195 13.47 13.72 16.44
C ASP A 195 13.26 12.25 16.84
N GLY A 196 12.03 11.89 17.21
CA GLY A 196 11.70 10.52 17.63
C GLY A 196 11.87 9.49 16.50
N ALA A 197 11.53 9.86 15.26
CA ALA A 197 11.71 8.95 14.13
C ALA A 197 13.19 8.79 13.76
N ARG A 198 14.03 9.84 13.91
CA ARG A 198 15.48 9.78 13.64
C ARG A 198 16.25 8.89 14.61
N TRP A 199 15.75 8.64 15.82
CA TRP A 199 16.37 7.71 16.77
C TRP A 199 16.55 6.29 16.21
N TRP A 200 15.76 5.88 15.20
CA TRP A 200 15.97 4.61 14.52
C TRP A 200 17.36 4.49 13.90
N ASN A 201 18.00 5.60 13.51
CA ASN A 201 19.37 5.56 12.99
C ASN A 201 20.37 4.99 14.01
N GLU A 202 20.15 5.18 15.32
CA GLU A 202 21.01 4.58 16.36
C GLU A 202 20.98 3.04 16.29
N ALA A 203 19.82 2.45 16.00
CA ALA A 203 19.71 1.00 15.83
C ALA A 203 20.44 0.51 14.57
N PHE A 204 20.46 1.30 13.49
CA PHE A 204 21.22 0.98 12.28
C PHE A 204 22.73 1.17 12.50
N GLU A 205 23.15 2.17 13.27
CA GLU A 205 24.53 2.36 13.71
C GLU A 205 25.03 1.19 14.56
N ALA A 206 24.22 0.74 15.52
CA ALA A 206 24.51 -0.47 16.29
C ALA A 206 24.58 -1.74 15.40
N ALA A 207 23.88 -1.75 14.26
CA ALA A 207 23.97 -2.82 13.26
C ALA A 207 25.16 -2.66 12.28
N GLY A 208 26.04 -1.68 12.50
CA GLY A 208 27.24 -1.45 11.70
C GLY A 208 27.01 -0.63 10.42
N TYR A 209 25.94 0.17 10.38
CA TYR A 209 25.69 1.12 9.31
C TYR A 209 25.96 2.56 9.72
N LYS A 210 26.57 3.34 8.83
CA LYS A 210 26.68 4.78 9.01
C LYS A 210 25.53 5.48 8.26
N ASP A 211 24.70 6.23 9.00
CA ASP A 211 23.67 7.11 8.42
C ASP A 211 22.75 6.38 7.41
N ALA A 212 22.27 5.20 7.81
CA ALA A 212 21.45 4.35 6.94
C ALA A 212 19.95 4.61 7.03
N PHE A 213 19.50 5.30 8.08
CA PHE A 213 18.09 5.63 8.26
C PHE A 213 17.94 7.12 8.49
N ARG A 214 17.16 7.76 7.63
CA ARG A 214 16.96 9.21 7.65
C ARG A 214 15.49 9.55 7.67
N VAL A 215 15.19 10.67 8.31
CA VAL A 215 13.86 11.26 8.30
C VAL A 215 13.96 12.73 7.96
N GLU A 216 13.25 13.12 6.92
CA GLU A 216 13.26 14.45 6.33
C GLU A 216 11.83 14.98 6.23
N ILE A 217 11.64 16.27 5.97
CA ILE A 217 10.34 16.80 5.57
C ILE A 217 10.18 16.54 4.07
N LEU A 218 9.00 16.13 3.61
CA LEU A 218 8.76 15.99 2.18
C LEU A 218 9.03 17.33 1.47
N PRO A 219 9.90 17.40 0.46
CA PRO A 219 10.18 18.64 -0.24
C PRO A 219 8.99 19.07 -1.10
N ASP A 220 8.83 20.38 -1.33
CA ASP A 220 7.75 20.94 -2.14
C ASP A 220 7.74 20.44 -3.60
N SER A 221 8.86 19.91 -4.09
CA SER A 221 8.99 19.31 -5.42
C SER A 221 8.52 17.85 -5.51
N ALA A 222 8.20 17.22 -4.38
CA ALA A 222 7.75 15.84 -4.31
C ALA A 222 6.28 15.76 -3.91
N HIS A 223 5.59 14.75 -4.42
CA HIS A 223 4.20 14.49 -4.09
C HIS A 223 4.08 13.28 -3.15
N PRO A 224 3.25 13.33 -2.09
CA PRO A 224 3.13 12.24 -1.12
C PRO A 224 2.57 10.92 -1.69
N MET A 225 1.98 10.96 -2.89
CA MET A 225 1.49 9.76 -3.60
C MET A 225 2.53 9.13 -4.54
N ASP A 226 3.73 9.70 -4.67
CA ASP A 226 4.81 9.11 -5.45
C ASP A 226 5.48 7.99 -4.64
N VAL A 227 5.41 6.75 -5.13
CA VAL A 227 5.89 5.56 -4.39
C VAL A 227 7.39 5.55 -4.13
N ARG A 228 8.15 6.46 -4.75
CA ARG A 228 9.58 6.62 -4.48
C ARG A 228 9.87 7.22 -3.09
N TYR A 229 8.84 7.78 -2.42
CA TYR A 229 8.98 8.41 -1.11
C TYR A 229 8.23 7.60 -0.05
N ASN A 230 8.96 7.12 0.97
CA ASN A 230 8.31 6.48 2.12
C ASN A 230 7.70 7.56 3.01
N MET A 231 6.37 7.61 3.11
CA MET A 231 5.68 8.69 3.83
C MET A 231 5.34 8.36 5.29
N ILE A 232 5.56 9.34 6.16
CA ILE A 232 4.95 9.44 7.50
C ILE A 232 3.82 10.48 7.37
N ASN A 233 2.58 10.02 7.24
CA ASN A 233 1.43 10.89 6.99
C ASN A 233 0.88 11.50 8.28
N TRP A 234 0.47 12.76 8.20
CA TRP A 234 -0.24 13.45 9.27
C TRP A 234 -1.74 13.48 8.96
N VAL A 235 -2.52 12.72 9.71
CA VAL A 235 -3.96 12.54 9.41
C VAL A 235 -4.82 13.03 10.58
N HIS A 236 -5.70 13.98 10.30
CA HIS A 236 -6.75 14.38 11.23
C HIS A 236 -7.86 13.33 11.28
N ARG A 237 -8.31 12.98 12.48
CA ARG A 237 -9.47 12.09 12.70
C ARG A 237 -10.51 12.81 13.56
N SER A 238 -11.69 12.20 13.70
CA SER A 238 -12.71 12.65 14.68
C SER A 238 -12.20 12.62 16.13
N THR A 239 -11.13 11.87 16.38
CA THR A 239 -10.34 11.89 17.62
C THR A 239 -8.96 12.51 17.38
N ARG A 240 -8.15 12.71 18.43
CA ARG A 240 -6.76 13.18 18.29
C ARG A 240 -6.03 12.31 17.25
N GLY A 241 -5.62 12.94 16.15
CA GLY A 241 -4.97 12.28 15.02
C GLY A 241 -3.63 11.66 15.42
N TRP A 242 -3.35 10.47 14.91
CA TRP A 242 -2.06 9.79 15.07
C TRP A 242 -1.38 9.77 13.71
N SER A 243 -0.05 9.78 13.66
CA SER A 243 0.69 9.57 12.42
C SER A 243 0.44 8.14 11.91
N TYR A 244 0.34 8.00 10.58
CA TYR A 244 0.25 6.70 9.92
C TYR A 244 1.20 6.67 8.73
N GLY A 245 1.90 5.57 8.54
CA GLY A 245 2.78 5.37 7.41
C GLY A 245 2.95 3.89 7.18
N THR A 246 2.94 3.49 5.92
CA THR A 246 3.42 2.18 5.50
C THR A 246 4.70 2.38 4.72
N SER A 247 5.56 1.38 4.74
CA SER A 247 6.79 1.37 3.94
C SER A 247 6.47 0.88 2.52
N VAL A 248 7.19 1.40 1.53
CA VAL A 248 7.27 0.79 0.20
C VAL A 248 8.47 -0.17 0.23
N VAL A 249 8.21 -1.48 0.31
CA VAL A 249 9.17 -2.55 0.67
C VAL A 249 8.89 -3.85 -0.05
#